data_AF-A0A9P0WX16-F1
#
_entry.id   AF-A0A9P0WX16-F1
#
_cell.length_a   1.000
_cell.length_b   1.000
_cell.length_c   1.000
_cell.angle_alpha   90.00
_cell.angle_beta   90.00
_cell.angle_gamma   90.00
#
_symmetry.space_group_name_H-M   'P 1'
#
loop_
_entity.id
_entity.type
_entity.pdbx_description
1 polymer ?
#
loop_
_entity_poly.entity_id
_entity_poly.type
_entity_poly.pdbx_seq_one_letter_code
_entity_poly.pdbx_strand_id
1 'polypeptide(L)'
;MEKFKKLFPNKEGFIVFALYIILFVFQGVFITASKTENGIYDYNTTLVVFLSELLKLFISAALYTYKRGDKPNIFKAISNNYNLLLQYFIPSLLYCFYNNLAFINLSHYDPTSYYILLQFRVVLTAFIFQFLFKKKLAFIQWISLGILTLGCMLKNFDAATITSKGDADIVISVAMYFKNPVNNTNVESEQMRKDKKPLLDVVVQ
;
A
#
# COMPACT_ATOMS: atom_id res chain seq x y z
N MET A 1 -24.98 27.16 -0.20
CA MET A 1 -24.55 26.96 1.20
C MET A 1 -25.40 25.93 1.97
N GLU A 2 -26.70 25.77 1.70
CA GLU A 2 -27.54 24.82 2.47
C GLU A 2 -27.16 23.33 2.36
N LYS A 3 -26.65 22.89 1.19
CA LYS A 3 -26.21 21.50 1.00
C LYS A 3 -25.01 21.13 1.89
N PHE A 4 -24.13 22.07 2.19
CA PHE A 4 -22.96 21.84 3.04
C PHE A 4 -23.32 21.69 4.53
N LYS A 5 -24.30 22.48 5.01
CA LYS A 5 -24.85 22.33 6.37
C LYS A 5 -25.57 21.00 6.60
N LYS A 6 -26.15 20.40 5.55
CA LYS A 6 -26.71 19.04 5.62
C LYS A 6 -25.64 17.94 5.69
N LEU A 7 -24.46 18.18 5.10
CA LEU A 7 -23.39 17.19 5.04
C LEU A 7 -22.61 17.12 6.37
N PHE A 8 -22.42 18.26 7.04
CA PHE A 8 -21.79 18.34 8.36
C PHE A 8 -22.70 19.09 9.34
N PRO A 9 -23.57 18.38 10.07
CA PRO A 9 -24.48 19.00 11.02
C PRO A 9 -23.74 19.64 12.22
N ASN A 10 -22.54 19.16 12.57
CA ASN A 10 -21.74 19.63 13.71
C ASN A 10 -20.36 20.12 13.25
N LYS A 11 -19.88 21.23 13.84
CA LYS A 11 -18.52 21.78 13.61
C LYS A 11 -17.43 20.76 13.96
N GLU A 12 -17.63 20.01 15.03
CA GLU A 12 -16.72 18.92 15.45
C GLU A 12 -16.60 17.82 14.39
N GLY A 13 -17.72 17.46 13.75
CA GLY A 13 -17.71 16.43 12.70
C GLY A 13 -16.92 16.87 11.46
N PHE A 14 -16.97 18.15 11.11
CA PHE A 14 -16.17 18.71 10.04
C PHE A 14 -14.67 18.70 10.38
N ILE A 15 -14.31 19.06 11.62
CA ILE A 15 -12.92 19.02 12.10
C ILE A 15 -12.37 17.59 12.04
N VAL A 16 -13.13 16.60 12.56
CA VAL A 16 -12.74 15.18 12.51
C VAL A 16 -12.59 14.69 11.07
N PHE A 17 -13.50 15.08 10.17
CA PHE A 17 -13.41 14.71 8.75
C PHE A 17 -12.16 15.30 8.08
N ALA A 18 -11.90 16.60 8.26
CA ALA A 18 -10.73 17.26 7.68
C ALA A 18 -9.43 16.65 8.22
N LEU A 19 -9.34 16.45 9.54
CA LEU A 19 -8.20 15.81 10.20
C LEU A 19 -7.99 14.38 9.69
N TYR A 20 -9.06 13.60 9.51
CA TYR A 20 -8.98 12.25 8.95
C TYR A 20 -8.39 12.24 7.54
N ILE A 21 -8.85 13.12 6.65
CA ILE A 21 -8.31 13.19 5.27
C ILE A 21 -6.83 13.55 5.28
N ILE A 22 -6.44 14.54 6.08
CA ILE A 22 -5.04 14.98 6.20
C ILE A 22 -4.17 13.82 6.70
N LEU A 23 -4.57 13.17 7.80
CA LEU A 23 -3.83 12.03 8.36
C LEU A 23 -3.77 10.84 7.40
N PHE A 24 -4.85 10.57 6.65
CA PHE A 24 -4.87 9.48 5.67
C PHE A 24 -3.87 9.72 4.53
N VAL A 25 -3.78 10.95 4.03
CA VAL A 25 -2.80 11.32 3.00
C VAL A 25 -1.38 11.21 3.56
N PHE A 26 -1.13 11.76 4.75
CA PHE A 26 0.19 11.66 5.39
C PHE A 26 0.61 10.23 5.68
N GLN A 27 -0.30 9.37 6.11
CA GLN A 27 -0.03 7.94 6.31
C GLN A 27 0.51 7.31 5.02
N GLY A 28 -0.14 7.56 3.87
CA GLY A 28 0.32 7.03 2.58
C GLY A 28 1.69 7.57 2.17
N VAL A 29 1.94 8.86 2.40
CA VAL A 29 3.24 9.50 2.12
C VAL A 29 4.33 8.92 3.01
N PHE A 30 4.11 8.77 4.31
CA PHE A 30 5.10 8.20 5.23
C PHE A 30 5.43 6.74 4.91
N ILE A 31 4.42 5.93 4.55
CA ILE A 31 4.65 4.55 4.11
C ILE A 31 5.48 4.50 2.81
N THR A 32 5.31 5.47 1.91
CA THR A 32 6.08 5.52 0.67
C THR A 32 7.48 6.06 0.90
N ALA A 33 7.63 7.05 1.79
CA ALA A 33 8.92 7.62 2.19
C ALA A 33 9.78 6.66 3.00
N SER A 34 9.19 5.65 3.66
CA SER A 34 9.92 4.60 4.37
C SER A 34 10.47 3.50 3.46
N LYS A 35 10.29 3.60 2.13
CA LYS A 35 10.95 2.73 1.17
C LYS A 35 12.41 3.15 0.98
N THR A 36 13.31 2.18 0.90
CA THR A 36 14.71 2.41 0.54
C THR A 36 14.82 2.85 -0.93
N GLU A 37 15.94 3.47 -1.34
CA GLU A 37 16.19 3.91 -2.73
C GLU A 37 15.94 2.82 -3.79
N ASN A 38 16.06 1.54 -3.41
CA ASN A 38 15.82 0.38 -4.28
C ASN A 38 14.32 0.04 -4.45
N GLY A 39 13.40 0.81 -3.83
CA GLY A 39 11.95 0.58 -3.89
C GLY A 39 11.43 -0.60 -3.07
N ILE A 40 12.32 -1.29 -2.34
CA ILE A 40 12.04 -2.46 -1.50
C ILE A 40 11.89 -2.02 -0.03
N TYR A 41 10.94 -2.64 0.69
CA TYR A 41 10.80 -2.46 2.13
C TYR A 41 11.81 -3.36 2.86
N ASP A 42 12.75 -2.76 3.58
CA ASP A 42 13.78 -3.49 4.36
C ASP A 42 13.24 -4.01 5.71
N TYR A 43 11.92 -3.93 5.91
CA TYR A 43 11.23 -4.36 7.12
C TYR A 43 10.04 -5.24 6.79
N ASN A 44 9.74 -6.18 7.69
CA ASN A 44 8.57 -7.03 7.56
C ASN A 44 7.29 -6.20 7.78
N THR A 45 6.54 -5.98 6.71
CA THR A 45 5.29 -5.20 6.71
C THR A 45 4.24 -5.77 7.66
N THR A 46 4.21 -7.09 7.89
CA THR A 46 3.33 -7.73 8.86
C THR A 46 3.61 -7.29 10.29
N LEU A 47 4.89 -7.14 10.67
CA LEU A 47 5.25 -6.68 12.01
C LEU A 47 4.83 -5.23 12.24
N VAL A 48 4.95 -4.38 11.23
CA VAL A 48 4.51 -2.98 11.31
C VAL A 48 2.99 -2.91 11.50
N VAL A 49 2.23 -3.71 10.75
CA VAL A 49 0.77 -3.78 10.92
C VAL A 49 0.41 -4.27 12.31
N PHE A 50 1.05 -5.35 12.78
CA PHE A 50 0.85 -5.89 14.12
C PHE A 50 1.15 -4.87 15.22
N LEU A 51 2.29 -4.17 15.14
CA LEU A 51 2.67 -3.15 16.11
C LEU A 51 1.71 -1.95 16.08
N SER A 52 1.19 -1.58 14.91
CA SER A 52 0.20 -0.52 14.79
C SER A 52 -1.14 -0.88 15.46
N GLU A 53 -1.57 -2.13 15.39
CA GLU A 53 -2.76 -2.62 16.10
C GLU A 53 -2.53 -2.66 17.62
N LEU A 54 -1.34 -3.10 18.06
CA LEU A 54 -0.95 -3.07 19.47
C LEU A 54 -0.96 -1.64 20.04
N LEU A 55 -0.42 -0.68 19.29
CA LEU A 55 -0.40 0.73 19.67
C LEU A 55 -1.83 1.29 19.78
N LYS A 56 -2.70 1.00 18.79
CA LYS A 56 -4.11 1.41 18.84
C LYS A 56 -4.82 0.83 20.05
N LEU A 57 -4.57 -0.45 20.38
CA LEU A 57 -5.13 -1.09 21.56
C LEU A 57 -4.68 -0.38 22.84
N PHE A 58 -3.38 -0.10 22.96
CA PHE A 58 -2.81 0.59 24.12
C PHE A 58 -3.41 2.00 24.30
N ILE A 59 -3.46 2.79 23.22
CA ILE A 59 -4.06 4.13 23.23
C ILE A 59 -5.55 4.05 23.59
N SER A 60 -6.28 3.10 23.03
CA SER A 60 -7.70 2.89 23.33
C SER A 60 -7.91 2.56 24.81
N ALA A 61 -7.11 1.66 25.38
CA ALA A 61 -7.16 1.29 26.79
C ALA A 61 -6.78 2.46 27.72
N ALA A 62 -5.75 3.22 27.35
CA ALA A 62 -5.34 4.42 28.08
C ALA A 62 -6.43 5.49 28.08
N LEU A 63 -7.02 5.77 26.91
CA LEU A 63 -8.08 6.77 26.75
C LEU A 63 -9.38 6.35 27.45
N TYR A 64 -9.69 5.05 27.46
CA TYR A 64 -10.80 4.48 28.24
C TYR A 64 -10.61 4.73 29.74
N THR A 65 -9.38 4.55 30.25
CA THR A 65 -9.05 4.75 31.66
C THR A 65 -9.06 6.24 32.02
N TYR A 66 -8.48 7.09 31.18
CA TYR A 66 -8.42 8.55 31.37
C TYR A 66 -9.82 9.17 31.42
N LYS A 67 -10.72 8.76 30.52
CA LYS A 67 -12.10 9.31 30.46
C LYS A 67 -12.96 8.92 31.67
N ARG A 68 -12.58 7.89 32.43
CA ARG A 68 -13.37 7.38 33.56
C ARG A 68 -12.87 7.83 34.93
N GLY A 69 -11.84 8.66 34.98
CA GLY A 69 -11.41 9.42 36.15
C GLY A 69 -10.78 8.63 37.30
N ASP A 70 -11.33 7.49 37.71
CA ASP A 70 -11.03 6.94 39.06
C ASP A 70 -11.20 5.42 39.26
N LYS A 71 -11.40 4.61 38.20
CA LYS A 71 -11.49 3.14 38.37
C LYS A 71 -10.68 2.41 37.29
N PRO A 72 -9.41 2.01 37.56
CA PRO A 72 -8.57 1.27 36.63
C PRO A 72 -8.98 -0.20 36.47
N ASN A 73 -10.24 -0.56 36.74
CA ASN A 73 -10.71 -1.93 36.64
C ASN A 73 -11.23 -2.22 35.23
N ILE A 74 -10.32 -2.13 34.25
CA ILE A 74 -10.59 -2.49 32.85
C ILE A 74 -11.10 -3.95 32.80
N PHE A 75 -10.50 -4.84 33.59
CA PHE A 75 -10.94 -6.24 33.73
C PHE A 75 -12.38 -6.38 34.25
N LYS A 76 -12.80 -5.53 35.20
CA LYS A 76 -14.18 -5.55 35.71
C LYS A 76 -15.16 -5.00 34.67
N ALA A 77 -14.75 -3.99 33.89
CA ALA A 77 -15.55 -3.47 32.78
C ALA A 77 -15.67 -4.47 31.62
N ILE A 78 -14.60 -5.22 31.33
CA ILE A 78 -14.57 -6.32 30.37
C ILE A 78 -15.50 -7.44 30.83
N SER A 79 -15.37 -7.88 32.07
CA SER A 79 -16.20 -8.95 32.62
C SER A 79 -17.68 -8.56 32.71
N ASN A 80 -18.00 -7.29 32.96
CA ASN A 80 -19.38 -6.83 33.04
C ASN A 80 -20.04 -6.66 31.65
N ASN A 81 -19.25 -6.43 30.60
CA ASN A 81 -19.73 -6.22 29.23
C ASN A 81 -19.26 -7.32 28.27
N TYR A 82 -19.00 -8.53 28.78
CA TYR A 82 -18.42 -9.64 28.00
C TYR A 82 -19.26 -9.98 26.76
N ASN A 83 -20.59 -9.85 26.83
CA ASN A 83 -21.48 -10.09 25.69
C ASN A 83 -21.24 -9.11 24.54
N LEU A 84 -21.01 -7.82 24.83
CA LEU A 84 -20.65 -6.84 23.81
C LEU A 84 -19.27 -7.15 23.23
N LEU A 85 -18.31 -7.49 24.08
CA LEU A 85 -16.97 -7.87 23.63
C LEU A 85 -16.99 -9.11 22.73
N LEU A 86 -17.83 -10.10 23.02
CA LEU A 86 -17.99 -11.29 22.18
C LEU A 86 -18.56 -10.94 20.80
N GLN A 87 -19.51 -10.00 20.74
CA GLN A 87 -20.04 -9.50 19.46
C GLN A 87 -18.98 -8.75 18.65
N TYR A 88 -18.09 -7.99 19.30
CA TYR A 88 -16.95 -7.33 18.65
C TYR A 88 -15.74 -8.27 18.40
N PHE A 89 -15.71 -9.43 19.06
CA PHE A 89 -14.63 -10.41 18.90
C PHE A 89 -14.64 -11.04 17.52
N ILE A 90 -15.83 -11.38 17.00
CA ILE A 90 -16.00 -11.94 15.65
C ILE A 90 -15.36 -11.03 14.58
N PRO A 91 -15.70 -9.74 14.46
CA PRO A 91 -15.07 -8.87 13.47
C PRO A 91 -13.58 -8.66 13.73
N SER A 92 -13.13 -8.56 14.98
CA SER A 92 -11.70 -8.41 15.31
C SER A 92 -10.86 -9.61 14.86
N LEU A 93 -11.36 -10.83 15.12
CA LEU A 93 -10.71 -12.07 14.71
C LEU A 93 -10.68 -12.22 13.18
N LEU A 94 -11.76 -11.81 12.50
CA LEU A 94 -11.83 -11.77 11.04
C LEU A 94 -10.82 -10.77 10.44
N TYR A 95 -10.64 -9.61 11.07
CA TYR A 95 -9.60 -8.64 10.70
C TYR A 95 -8.19 -9.18 10.93
N CYS A 96 -7.95 -9.91 12.01
CA CYS A 96 -6.67 -10.56 12.27
C CYS A 96 -6.32 -11.56 11.17
N PHE A 97 -7.28 -12.43 10.79
CA PHE A 97 -7.08 -13.34 9.67
C PHE A 97 -6.88 -12.61 8.35
N TYR A 98 -7.67 -11.57 8.07
CA TYR A 98 -7.51 -10.76 6.87
C TYR A 98 -6.08 -10.20 6.74
N ASN A 99 -5.54 -9.63 7.82
CA ASN A 99 -4.19 -9.08 7.83
C ASN A 99 -3.12 -10.14 7.57
N ASN A 100 -3.24 -11.33 8.17
CA ASN A 100 -2.29 -12.44 7.93
C ASN A 100 -2.40 -12.98 6.50
N LEU A 101 -3.63 -13.14 5.99
CA LEU A 101 -3.87 -13.68 4.65
C LEU A 101 -3.47 -12.69 3.55
N ALA A 102 -3.61 -11.39 3.80
CA ALA A 102 -3.14 -10.34 2.89
C ALA A 102 -1.63 -10.44 2.64
N PHE A 103 -0.84 -10.76 3.67
CA PHE A 103 0.60 -10.93 3.53
C PHE A 103 0.96 -12.21 2.75
N ILE A 104 0.31 -13.34 3.07
CA ILE A 104 0.51 -14.60 2.34
C ILE A 104 0.17 -14.43 0.86
N ASN A 105 -0.94 -13.74 0.56
CA ASN A 105 -1.36 -13.46 -0.80
C ASN A 105 -0.36 -12.57 -1.56
N LEU A 106 0.28 -11.61 -0.90
CA LEU A 106 1.29 -10.74 -1.51
C LEU A 106 2.53 -11.53 -1.98
N SER A 107 2.81 -12.68 -1.35
CA SER A 107 3.94 -13.54 -1.69
C SER A 107 3.60 -14.59 -2.77
N HIS A 108 2.32 -14.82 -3.06
CA HIS A 108 1.88 -15.94 -3.90
C HIS A 108 1.17 -15.51 -5.20
N TYR A 109 0.61 -14.30 -5.25
CA TYR A 109 -0.11 -13.80 -6.42
C TYR A 109 0.72 -12.81 -7.24
N ASP A 110 0.63 -12.94 -8.57
CA ASP A 110 1.15 -11.95 -9.50
C ASP A 110 0.51 -10.57 -9.24
N PRO A 111 1.27 -9.47 -9.31
CA PRO A 111 0.77 -8.12 -9.04
C PRO A 111 -0.53 -7.80 -9.78
N THR A 112 -0.64 -8.25 -11.04
CA THR A 112 -1.81 -7.99 -11.88
C THR A 112 -3.08 -8.60 -11.29
N SER A 113 -3.02 -9.85 -10.83
CA SER A 113 -4.15 -10.54 -10.22
C SER A 113 -4.53 -9.91 -8.88
N TYR A 114 -3.55 -9.49 -8.08
CA TYR A 114 -3.78 -8.84 -6.79
C TYR A 114 -4.54 -7.51 -6.93
N TYR A 115 -4.17 -6.67 -7.90
CA TYR A 115 -4.86 -5.39 -8.12
C TYR A 115 -6.33 -5.57 -8.56
N ILE A 116 -6.62 -6.58 -9.38
CA ILE A 116 -7.99 -6.89 -9.81
C ILE A 116 -8.84 -7.29 -8.58
N LEU A 117 -8.31 -8.18 -7.73
CA LEU A 117 -8.96 -8.61 -6.50
C LEU A 117 -9.22 -7.43 -5.54
N LEU A 118 -8.27 -6.51 -5.42
CA LEU A 118 -8.39 -5.34 -4.55
C LEU A 118 -9.54 -4.41 -4.96
N GLN A 119 -9.77 -4.25 -6.27
CA GLN A 119 -10.87 -3.44 -6.77
C GLN A 119 -12.22 -4.17 -6.69
N PHE A 120 -12.21 -5.48 -6.96
CA PHE A 120 -13.40 -6.30 -6.77
C PHE A 120 -13.91 -6.30 -5.33
N ARG A 121 -13.02 -6.16 -4.35
CA ARG A 121 -13.36 -6.00 -2.93
C ARG A 121 -14.40 -4.89 -2.67
N VAL A 122 -14.32 -3.77 -3.39
CA VAL A 122 -15.26 -2.64 -3.23
C VAL A 122 -16.68 -3.01 -3.66
N VAL A 123 -16.79 -3.81 -4.72
CA VAL A 123 -18.08 -4.33 -5.20
C VAL A 123 -18.63 -5.37 -4.21
N LEU A 124 -17.78 -6.30 -3.75
CA LEU A 124 -18.16 -7.30 -2.75
C LEU A 124 -18.64 -6.66 -1.44
N THR A 125 -17.95 -5.65 -0.91
CA THR A 125 -18.40 -4.97 0.31
C THR A 125 -19.74 -4.29 0.13
N ALA A 126 -20.06 -3.75 -1.05
CA ALA A 126 -21.39 -3.20 -1.33
C ALA A 126 -22.48 -4.29 -1.36
N PHE A 127 -22.19 -5.46 -1.95
CA PHE A 127 -23.10 -6.62 -1.89
C PHE A 127 -23.32 -7.11 -0.46
N ILE A 128 -22.25 -7.26 0.32
CA ILE A 128 -22.34 -7.65 1.73
C ILE A 128 -23.10 -6.59 2.54
N PHE A 129 -22.87 -5.31 2.28
CA PHE A 129 -23.59 -4.21 2.94
C PHE A 129 -25.09 -4.29 2.65
N GLN A 130 -25.46 -4.51 1.39
CA GLN A 130 -26.84 -4.68 0.94
C GLN A 130 -27.53 -5.87 1.62
N PHE A 131 -26.81 -6.99 1.79
CA PHE A 131 -27.29 -8.20 2.42
C PHE A 131 -27.42 -8.04 3.95
N LEU A 132 -26.36 -7.57 4.61
CA LEU A 132 -26.25 -7.47 6.06
C LEU A 132 -27.17 -6.38 6.64
N PHE A 133 -27.20 -5.20 6.01
CA PHE A 133 -28.02 -4.07 6.49
C PHE A 133 -29.42 -4.06 5.86
N LYS A 134 -29.73 -4.99 4.95
CA LYS A 134 -30.99 -5.08 4.18
C LYS A 134 -31.42 -3.77 3.51
N LYS A 135 -30.50 -2.83 3.33
CA LYS A 135 -30.80 -1.47 2.89
C LYS A 135 -30.58 -1.37 1.39
N LYS A 136 -31.64 -1.27 0.59
CA LYS A 136 -31.57 -1.20 -0.89
C LYS A 136 -30.84 0.06 -1.36
N LEU A 137 -29.68 -0.13 -1.98
CA LEU A 137 -28.96 0.88 -2.74
C LEU A 137 -29.74 1.21 -4.01
N ALA A 138 -29.91 2.50 -4.30
CA ALA A 138 -30.56 2.96 -5.51
C ALA A 138 -29.72 2.57 -6.74
N PHE A 139 -30.37 2.37 -7.90
CA PHE A 139 -29.69 2.03 -9.15
C PHE A 139 -28.58 3.04 -9.52
N ILE A 140 -28.80 4.33 -9.21
CA ILE A 140 -27.79 5.37 -9.43
C ILE A 140 -26.54 5.20 -8.55
N GLN A 141 -26.71 4.69 -7.32
CA GLN A 141 -25.60 4.41 -6.39
C GLN A 141 -24.80 3.20 -6.86
N TRP A 142 -25.48 2.20 -7.45
CA TRP A 142 -24.84 1.08 -8.11
C TRP A 142 -24.00 1.51 -9.33
N ILE A 143 -24.53 2.41 -10.16
CA ILE A 143 -23.78 2.97 -11.29
C ILE A 143 -22.57 3.78 -10.78
N SER A 144 -22.76 4.63 -9.77
CA SER A 144 -21.65 5.38 -9.16
C SER A 144 -20.56 4.47 -8.58
N LEU A 145 -20.95 3.35 -7.97
CA LEU A 145 -20.00 2.36 -7.46
C LEU A 145 -19.24 1.66 -8.60
N GLY A 146 -19.95 1.29 -9.67
CA GLY A 146 -19.36 0.68 -10.85
C GLY A 146 -18.34 1.61 -11.52
N ILE A 147 -18.70 2.87 -11.73
CA ILE A 147 -17.81 3.84 -12.37
C ILE A 147 -16.58 4.17 -11.51
N LEU A 148 -16.75 4.22 -10.19
CA LEU A 148 -15.63 4.39 -9.25
C LEU A 148 -14.67 3.20 -9.32
N THR A 149 -15.22 1.99 -9.30
CA THR A 149 -14.42 0.76 -9.36
C THR A 149 -13.65 0.67 -10.68
N LEU A 150 -14.32 0.95 -11.81
CA LEU A 150 -13.68 0.99 -13.13
C LEU A 150 -12.59 2.07 -13.22
N GLY A 151 -12.86 3.28 -12.71
CA GLY A 151 -11.86 4.35 -12.68
C GLY A 151 -10.63 3.99 -11.86
N CYS A 152 -10.82 3.33 -10.71
CA CYS A 152 -9.72 2.82 -9.91
C CYS A 152 -8.99 1.65 -10.60
N MET A 153 -9.68 0.73 -11.26
CA MET A 153 -9.05 -0.36 -12.02
C MET A 153 -8.13 0.19 -13.11
N LEU A 154 -8.63 1.10 -13.96
CA LEU A 154 -7.86 1.70 -15.05
C LEU A 154 -6.57 2.35 -14.55
N LYS A 155 -6.63 3.11 -13.45
CA LYS A 155 -5.45 3.72 -12.82
C LYS A 155 -4.41 2.68 -12.38
N ASN A 156 -4.85 1.56 -11.78
CA ASN A 156 -3.93 0.56 -11.25
C ASN A 156 -3.35 -0.34 -12.36
N PHE A 157 -4.10 -0.58 -13.44
CA PHE A 157 -3.59 -1.31 -14.61
C PHE A 157 -2.41 -0.58 -15.26
N ASP A 158 -2.49 0.75 -15.42
CA ASP A 158 -1.40 1.54 -16.00
C ASP A 158 -0.13 1.51 -15.10
N ALA A 159 -0.30 1.55 -13.78
CA ALA A 159 0.82 1.41 -12.84
C ALA A 159 1.46 0.00 -12.89
N ALA A 160 0.66 -1.06 -13.03
CA ALA A 160 1.15 -2.43 -13.13
C ALA A 160 1.87 -2.70 -14.47
N THR A 161 1.36 -2.16 -15.58
CA THR A 161 2.02 -2.27 -16.89
C THR A 161 3.31 -1.46 -16.97
N ILE A 162 3.39 -0.29 -16.32
CA ILE A 162 4.64 0.48 -16.21
C ILE A 162 5.70 -0.30 -15.41
N THR A 163 5.30 -0.99 -14.33
CA THR A 163 6.22 -1.84 -13.54
C THR A 163 6.74 -3.01 -14.38
N SER A 164 5.87 -3.68 -15.13
CA SER A 164 6.25 -4.76 -16.06
C SER A 164 7.09 -4.28 -17.26
N LYS A 165 6.85 -3.06 -17.76
CA LYS A 165 7.67 -2.45 -18.81
C LYS A 165 9.04 -2.02 -18.31
N GLY A 166 9.20 -1.57 -17.06
CA GLY A 166 10.50 -1.24 -16.47
C GLY A 166 11.45 -2.45 -16.41
N ASP A 167 10.93 -3.64 -16.07
CA ASP A 167 11.71 -4.87 -16.13
C ASP A 167 11.98 -5.31 -17.57
N ALA A 168 11.03 -5.11 -18.50
CA ALA A 168 11.25 -5.37 -19.91
C ALA A 168 12.27 -4.42 -20.53
N ASP A 169 12.31 -3.14 -20.15
CA ASP A 169 13.28 -2.17 -20.64
C ASP A 169 14.68 -2.46 -20.10
N ILE A 170 14.83 -2.92 -18.84
CA ILE A 170 16.12 -3.38 -18.32
C ILE A 170 16.55 -4.67 -19.02
N VAL A 171 15.66 -5.65 -19.21
CA VAL A 171 15.98 -6.90 -19.92
C VAL A 171 16.26 -6.66 -21.40
N ILE A 172 15.57 -5.74 -22.06
CA ILE A 172 15.85 -5.34 -23.46
C ILE A 172 17.16 -4.56 -23.53
N SER A 173 17.48 -3.70 -22.55
CA SER A 173 18.76 -3.00 -22.46
C SER A 173 19.91 -3.98 -22.25
N VAL A 174 19.79 -4.88 -21.27
CA VAL A 174 20.77 -5.93 -20.95
C VAL A 174 20.87 -6.93 -22.12
N ALA A 175 19.77 -7.33 -22.74
CA ALA A 175 19.78 -8.17 -23.94
C ALA A 175 20.37 -7.44 -25.14
N MET A 176 20.24 -6.12 -25.28
CA MET A 176 20.97 -5.35 -26.29
C MET A 176 22.47 -5.30 -26.00
N TYR A 177 22.88 -5.18 -24.73
CA TYR A 177 24.29 -5.30 -24.33
C TYR A 177 24.86 -6.70 -24.61
N PHE A 178 24.10 -7.77 -24.37
CA PHE A 178 24.54 -9.15 -24.63
C PHE A 178 24.40 -9.59 -26.09
N LYS A 179 23.44 -9.03 -26.85
CA LYS A 179 23.23 -9.30 -28.27
C LYS A 179 24.14 -8.48 -29.18
N ASN A 180 24.95 -7.60 -28.60
CA ASN A 180 26.06 -6.94 -29.29
C ASN A 180 27.39 -7.48 -28.75
N PRO A 181 27.78 -8.73 -29.08
CA PRO A 181 29.15 -9.16 -28.90
C PRO A 181 29.98 -8.36 -29.89
N VAL A 182 30.52 -7.22 -29.43
CA VAL A 182 31.92 -6.88 -29.60
C VAL A 182 32.48 -7.41 -30.93
N ASN A 183 32.29 -6.59 -31.97
CA ASN A 183 33.25 -6.47 -33.06
C ASN A 183 34.54 -5.76 -32.57
N ASN A 184 34.89 -5.96 -31.28
CA ASN A 184 35.94 -5.28 -30.53
C ASN A 184 37.27 -6.04 -30.54
N THR A 185 37.44 -7.02 -31.43
CA THR A 185 38.74 -7.64 -31.68
C THR A 185 39.68 -6.77 -32.50
N ASN A 186 39.23 -5.61 -33.02
CA ASN A 186 40.03 -4.79 -33.93
C ASN A 186 40.46 -3.41 -33.37
N VAL A 187 40.03 -3.03 -32.16
CA VAL A 187 40.35 -1.69 -31.60
C VAL A 187 41.51 -1.73 -30.60
N GLU A 188 41.71 -2.83 -29.87
CA GLU A 188 42.84 -2.94 -28.91
C GLU A 188 44.22 -3.14 -29.57
N SER A 189 44.28 -3.64 -30.82
CA SER A 189 45.55 -3.89 -31.50
C SER A 189 46.14 -2.65 -32.21
N GLU A 190 45.31 -1.67 -32.62
CA GLU A 190 45.81 -0.40 -33.19
C GLU A 190 46.22 0.62 -32.12
N GLN A 191 45.50 0.68 -31.00
CA GLN A 191 45.81 1.63 -29.92
C GLN A 191 47.14 1.29 -29.23
N MET A 192 47.43 -0.02 -29.01
CA MET A 192 48.69 -0.46 -28.39
C MET A 192 49.92 -0.29 -29.30
N ARG A 193 49.74 -0.14 -30.62
CA ARG A 193 50.84 0.12 -31.59
C ARG A 193 51.17 1.62 -31.71
N LYS A 194 50.22 2.52 -31.43
CA LYS A 194 50.46 3.97 -31.43
C LYS A 194 51.18 4.45 -30.17
N ASP A 195 50.86 3.91 -28.99
CA ASP A 195 51.47 4.35 -27.73
C ASP A 195 52.91 3.86 -27.51
N LYS A 196 53.38 2.82 -28.21
CA LYS A 196 54.79 2.41 -28.16
C LYS A 196 55.72 3.23 -29.04
N LYS A 197 55.19 3.97 -30.03
CA LYS A 197 56.01 4.76 -30.96
C LYS A 197 56.65 6.02 -30.35
N PRO A 198 56.00 6.79 -29.46
CA PRO A 198 56.62 7.98 -28.86
C PRO A 198 57.61 7.67 -27.73
N LEU A 199 57.62 6.45 -27.18
CA LEU A 199 58.52 6.08 -26.08
C LEU A 199 59.88 5.53 -26.52
N LEU A 200 60.04 5.14 -27.80
CA LEU A 200 61.33 4.68 -28.32
C LEU A 200 62.24 5.81 -28.81
N ASP A 201 61.69 6.99 -29.13
CA ASP A 201 62.46 8.15 -29.58
C ASP A 201 63.02 9.01 -28.42
N VAL A 202 62.67 8.71 -27.16
CA VAL A 202 63.17 9.43 -25.96
C VAL A 202 64.34 8.69 -25.28
N VAL A 203 64.60 7.43 -25.65
CA VAL A 203 65.68 6.61 -25.05
C VAL A 203 66.91 6.50 -25.97
N VAL A 204 66.86 7.06 -27.18
CA VAL A 204 68.01 7.14 -28.09
C VAL A 204 68.31 8.59 -28.44
N GLN A 205 68.77 9.34 -27.44
CA GLN A 205 69.56 10.56 -27.60
C GLN A 205 70.41 10.75 -26.34
#